data_AF-A0A2G2IRI2-F1
#
_entry.id   AF-A0A2G2IRI2-F1
#
_cell.length_a   1.000
_cell.length_b   1.000
_cell.length_c   1.000
_cell.angle_alpha   90.00
_cell.angle_beta   90.00
_cell.angle_gamma   90.00
#
_symmetry.space_group_name_H-M   'P 1'
#
loop_
_entity.id
_entity.type
_entity.pdbx_description
1 polymer ?
#
loop_
_entity_poly.entity_id
_entity_poly.type
_entity_poly.pdbx_seq_one_letter_code
_entity_poly.pdbx_strand_id
1 'polypeptide(L)' 'MYFSRHKPDGDWFQNVMVNPIVKIKYNDSVFVGNAKIVKDEKLDEKISQLKYPGEERAKEKRVTIEVTLDG' A
#
# COMPACT_ATOMS: atom_id res chain seq x y z
N MET A 1 5.94 3.68 -4.80
CA MET A 1 6.06 2.95 -3.51
C MET A 1 4.77 2.18 -3.26
N TYR A 2 4.80 1.00 -2.61
CA TYR A 2 3.60 0.20 -2.39
C TYR A 2 3.35 -0.06 -0.90
N PHE A 3 2.11 0.20 -0.43
CA PHE A 3 1.67 -0.03 0.94
C PHE A 3 0.48 -0.99 0.93
N SER A 4 0.50 -2.02 1.78
CA SER A 4 -0.55 -3.04 1.77
C SER A 4 -0.96 -3.46 3.18
N ARG A 5 -2.23 -3.82 3.33
CA ARG A 5 -2.83 -4.30 4.59
C ARG A 5 -3.83 -5.41 4.32
N HIS A 6 -4.01 -6.28 5.31
CA HIS A 6 -4.95 -7.40 5.23
C HIS A 6 -6.40 -6.91 5.00
N LYS A 7 -6.86 -5.92 5.76
CA LYS A 7 -8.23 -5.39 5.66
C LYS A 7 -8.26 -3.92 5.24
N PRO A 8 -9.31 -3.50 4.50
CA PRO A 8 -9.51 -2.09 4.10
C PRO A 8 -10.07 -1.21 5.22
N ASP A 9 -10.45 -1.78 6.36
CA ASP A 9 -11.09 -1.08 7.50
C ASP A 9 -10.16 -0.14 8.28
N GLY A 10 -8.89 -0.04 7.87
CA GLY A 10 -7.93 0.84 8.50
C GLY A 10 -8.12 2.31 8.15
N ASP A 11 -8.08 3.18 9.15
CA ASP A 11 -8.17 4.64 8.99
C ASP A 11 -7.27 5.19 7.88
N TRP A 12 -6.00 4.76 7.83
CA TRP A 12 -5.08 5.23 6.80
C TRP A 12 -5.54 4.86 5.38
N PHE A 13 -6.14 3.68 5.20
CA PHE A 13 -6.60 3.22 3.89
C PHE A 13 -7.86 3.99 3.50
N GLN A 14 -8.82 4.11 4.43
CA GLN A 14 -10.05 4.88 4.23
C GLN A 14 -9.75 6.37 3.96
N ASN A 15 -8.77 6.96 4.65
CA ASN A 15 -8.35 8.34 4.41
C ASN A 15 -7.79 8.52 2.99
N VAL A 16 -7.00 7.57 2.50
CA VAL A 16 -6.46 7.59 1.12
C VAL A 16 -7.57 7.50 0.08
N MET A 17 -8.67 6.80 0.38
CA MET A 17 -9.85 6.74 -0.50
C MET A 17 -10.55 8.08 -0.66
N VAL A 18 -10.46 8.95 0.35
CA VAL A 18 -11.11 10.27 0.35
C VAL A 18 -10.15 11.36 -0.14
N ASN A 19 -8.89 11.31 0.29
CA ASN A 19 -7.84 12.23 -0.11
C ASN A 19 -6.57 11.44 -0.50
N PRO A 20 -6.23 11.38 -1.81
CA PRO A 20 -5.09 10.60 -2.27
C PRO A 20 -3.74 11.25 -1.93
N ILE A 21 -3.70 12.49 -1.44
CA ILE A 21 -2.45 13.16 -1.07
C ILE A 21 -1.96 12.60 0.26
N VAL A 22 -0.79 11.96 0.23
CA VAL A 22 -0.18 11.30 1.40
C VAL A 22 1.17 11.90 1.73
N LYS A 23 1.50 11.89 3.02
CA LYS A 23 2.84 12.17 3.53
C LYS A 23 3.43 10.89 4.12
N ILE A 24 4.61 10.50 3.68
CA ILE A 24 5.33 9.31 4.12
C ILE A 24 6.56 9.76 4.89
N LYS A 25 6.74 9.29 6.12
CA LYS A 25 7.96 9.50 6.91
C LYS A 25 8.73 8.20 7.03
N TYR A 26 9.99 8.18 6.59
CA TYR A 26 10.87 7.02 6.67
C TYR A 26 12.33 7.47 6.80
N ASN A 27 13.08 6.93 7.76
CA ASN A 27 14.49 7.28 8.04
C ASN A 27 14.75 8.79 8.00
N ASP A 28 14.02 9.55 8.82
CA ASP A 28 14.04 11.02 8.92
C ASP A 28 13.71 11.82 7.65
N SER A 29 13.48 11.13 6.53
CA SER A 29 13.02 11.73 5.29
C SER A 29 11.50 11.81 5.29
N VAL A 30 10.99 12.90 4.71
CA VAL A 30 9.56 13.11 4.50
C VAL A 30 9.31 13.23 3.02
N PHE A 31 8.44 12.37 2.51
CA PHE A 31 8.00 12.38 1.12
C PHE A 31 6.54 12.78 1.07
N VAL A 32 6.15 13.48 0.02
CA VAL A 32 4.75 13.76 -0.32
C VAL A 32 4.47 13.06 -1.65
N GLY A 33 3.24 12.60 -1.84
CA GLY A 33 2.86 11.94 -3.08
C GLY A 33 1.37 11.71 -3.19
N ASN A 34 1.00 11.13 -4.33
CA ASN A 34 -0.37 10.77 -4.66
C ASN A 34 -0.55 9.25 -4.63
N ALA A 35 -1.56 8.80 -3.90
CA ALA A 35 -1.91 7.40 -3.72
C ALA A 35 -3.04 6.95 -4.64
N LYS A 36 -2.98 5.70 -5.11
CA LYS A 36 -4.02 5.03 -5.90
C LYS A 36 -4.15 3.58 -5.45
N ILE A 37 -5.37 3.04 -5.44
CA ILE A 37 -5.57 1.61 -5.19
C ILE A 37 -5.01 0.82 -6.37
N VAL A 38 -4.27 -0.24 -6.05
CA VAL A 38 -3.91 -1.29 -7.01
C VAL A 38 -5.14 -2.16 -7.25
N LYS A 39 -5.67 -2.13 -8.48
CA LYS A 39 -6.80 -2.98 -8.90
C LYS A 39 -6.35 -4.28 -9.58
N ASP A 40 -5.06 -4.40 -9.88
CA ASP A 40 -4.47 -5.61 -10.47
C ASP A 40 -4.21 -6.63 -9.36
N GLU A 41 -5.03 -7.69 -9.32
CA GLU A 41 -4.93 -8.77 -8.33
C GLU A 41 -3.58 -9.49 -8.41
N LYS A 42 -3.00 -9.67 -9.60
CA LYS A 42 -1.69 -10.33 -9.75
C LYS A 42 -0.58 -9.49 -9.15
N LEU A 43 -0.68 -8.17 -9.31
CA LEU A 43 0.27 -7.25 -8.69
C LEU A 43 0.14 -7.27 -7.16
N ASP A 44 -1.09 -7.27 -6.63
CA ASP A 44 -1.35 -7.34 -5.18
C ASP A 44 -0.79 -8.64 -4.57
N GLU A 45 -1.03 -9.79 -5.20
CA GLU A 45 -0.48 -11.09 -4.81
C GLU A 45 1.05 -11.07 -4.79
N LYS A 46 1.67 -10.55 -5.84
CA LYS A 46 3.14 -10.46 -5.94
C LYS A 46 3.72 -9.56 -4.84
N ILE A 47 3.05 -8.45 -4.52
CA ILE A 47 3.46 -7.56 -3.42
C ILE A 47 3.33 -8.28 -2.06
N SER A 48 2.30 -9.09 -1.85
CA SER A 48 2.13 -9.90 -0.64
C SER A 48 3.25 -10.94 -0.49
N GLN A 49 3.58 -11.65 -1.57
CA GLN A 49 4.68 -12.62 -1.61
C GLN A 49 6.05 -11.99 -1.34
N LEU A 50 6.30 -10.79 -1.85
CA LEU A 50 7.55 -10.06 -1.57
C LEU A 50 7.68 -9.63 -0.11
N LYS A 51 6.56 -9.32 0.56
CA LYS A 51 6.55 -8.94 1.98
C LYS A 51 6.72 -10.12 2.92
N TYR A 52 6.18 -11.29 2.55
CA TYR A 52 6.13 -12.49 3.39
C TYR A 52 6.59 -13.73 2.60
N PRO A 53 7.85 -13.79 2.14
CA PRO A 53 8.31 -14.84 1.25
C PRO A 53 8.26 -16.21 1.93
N GLY A 54 7.48 -17.13 1.35
CA GLY A 54 7.33 -18.51 1.85
C GLY A 54 6.38 -18.68 3.04
N GLU A 55 5.73 -17.60 3.50
CA GLU A 55 4.77 -17.67 4.61
C GLU A 55 3.33 -17.87 4.10
N GLU A 56 2.51 -18.64 4.82
CA GLU A 56 1.10 -18.85 4.47
C GLU A 56 0.30 -17.53 4.40
N ARG A 57 0.64 -16.57 5.25
CA ARG A 57 0.02 -15.23 5.28
C ARG A 57 0.20 -14.44 3.97
N ALA A 58 1.13 -14.83 3.10
CA ALA A 58 1.28 -14.22 1.78
C ALA A 58 0.06 -14.50 0.88
N LYS A 59 -0.69 -15.58 1.14
CA LYS A 59 -1.88 -16.00 0.40
C LYS A 59 -3.17 -15.32 0.89
N GLU A 60 -3.11 -14.60 2.01
CA GLU A 60 -4.26 -13.83 2.50
C GLU A 60 -4.58 -12.68 1.55
N LYS A 61 -5.88 -12.43 1.29
CA LYS A 61 -6.30 -11.26 0.50
C LYS A 61 -5.86 -9.98 1.20
N ARG A 62 -5.38 -9.01 0.43
CA ARG A 62 -4.95 -7.71 0.94
C ARG A 62 -5.53 -6.60 0.09
N VAL A 63 -5.41 -5.39 0.60
CA VAL A 63 -5.57 -4.18 -0.18
C VAL A 63 -4.23 -3.48 -0.28
N THR A 64 -3.91 -2.99 -1.47
CA THR A 64 -2.67 -2.26 -1.74
C THR A 64 -2.96 -0.91 -2.34
N ILE A 65 -2.21 0.09 -1.87
CA ILE A 65 -2.07 1.37 -2.55
C ILE A 65 -0.68 1.50 -3.15
N GLU A 66 -0.63 2.09 -4.32
CA GLU A 66 0.57 2.60 -4.95
C GLU A 66 0.66 4.10 -4.67
N VAL A 67 1.82 4.58 -4.24
CA VAL A 67 2.12 6.00 -4.06
C VAL A 67 3.18 6.42 -5.07
N THR A 68 2.83 7.38 -5.90
CA THR A 68 3.77 8.13 -6.76
C THR A 68 4.23 9.35 -5.98
N LEU A 69 5.54 9.48 -5.76
CA LEU A 69 6.09 10.64 -5.04
C LEU A 69 6.01 11.89 -5.91
N ASP A 70 5.73 13.01 -5.26
CA ASP A 70 5.88 14.33 -5.88
C ASP A 70 7.39 14.64 -5.92
N GLY A 71 7.88 15.05 -7.10
CA GLY A 71 9.30 15.29 -7.38
C GLY A 71 9.84 16.60 -6.82
#